data_AF-A0A848XM59-F1
#
_entry.id   AF-A0A848XM59-F1
#
_cell.length_a   1.000
_cell.length_b   1.000
_cell.length_c   1.000
_cell.angle_alpha   90.00
_cell.angle_beta   90.00
_cell.angle_gamma   90.00
#
_symmetry.space_group_name_H-M   'P 1'
#
loop_
_entity.id
_entity.type
_entity.pdbx_description
1 polymer ?
#
loop_
_entity_poly.entity_id
_entity_poly.type
_entity_poly.pdbx_seq_one_letter_code
_entity_poly.pdbx_strand_id
1 'polypeptide(L)'
;AIIASFLVLAVMFVSPETWLAGAAGLVGYDTGSGGFSFIPAGADFFLIGAFAAYSGAGGVINLTLSNWARDKGYGMGEKVGYISAAVGGTKLDMAHTGFMFDPTPEAMERWRGWWRIVRADQWGVYFIGAVLGMVLPAVLYVTFIEAGTDIRGLSVAAALADAMSSRAGAVFGGVVALMAVWVLFKTQLDIVDGTARAITDILWTGSARIREWRERDVRVVYYGVLAAITVWGVIALRLAQPIVLLQLGANMAGIVFVVSGIHVLYINTTLLPEEIRPPLWRRVALVTMSVFYGAFVVMWLRGLAG
;
A
#
# COMPACT_ATOMS: atom_id res chain seq x y z
N ALA A 1 9.58 -11.30 10.52
CA ALA A 1 10.64 -10.55 11.22
C ALA A 1 10.08 -9.24 11.76
N ILE A 2 9.83 -8.20 10.95
CA ILE A 2 9.40 -6.86 11.41
C ILE A 2 8.25 -6.87 12.43
N ILE A 3 7.09 -7.40 12.04
CA ILE A 3 5.89 -7.46 12.91
C ILE A 3 6.19 -8.22 14.20
N ALA A 4 6.90 -9.36 14.09
CA ALA A 4 7.28 -10.15 15.26
C ALA A 4 8.22 -9.37 16.21
N SER A 5 9.19 -8.63 15.68
CA SER A 5 10.09 -7.80 16.48
C SER A 5 9.32 -6.70 17.20
N PHE A 6 8.44 -5.97 16.50
CA PHE A 6 7.60 -4.95 17.15
C PHE A 6 6.63 -5.56 18.16
N LEU A 7 6.10 -6.77 17.91
CA LEU A 7 5.25 -7.47 18.87
C LEU A 7 6.01 -7.84 20.13
N VAL A 8 7.23 -8.38 20.02
CA VAL A 8 8.07 -8.70 21.17
C VAL A 8 8.36 -7.44 21.99
N LEU A 9 8.76 -6.35 21.34
CA LEU A 9 8.99 -5.06 22.02
C LEU A 9 7.72 -4.56 22.70
N ALA A 10 6.57 -4.64 22.03
CA ALA A 10 5.31 -4.20 22.58
C ALA A 10 4.91 -5.04 23.81
N VAL A 11 5.08 -6.37 23.76
CA VAL A 11 4.82 -7.25 24.92
C VAL A 11 5.75 -6.95 26.09
N MET A 12 7.01 -6.58 25.82
CA MET A 12 7.99 -6.28 26.88
C MET A 12 7.75 -4.94 27.57
N PHE A 13 7.32 -3.91 26.83
CA PHE A 13 7.36 -2.52 27.33
C PHE A 13 6.00 -1.84 27.43
N VAL A 14 4.98 -2.33 26.74
CA VAL A 14 3.66 -1.67 26.68
C VAL A 14 2.76 -2.21 27.79
N SER A 15 2.16 -1.31 28.58
CA SER A 15 1.24 -1.68 29.65
C SER A 15 -0.07 -2.26 29.10
N PRO A 16 -0.79 -3.11 29.87
CA PRO A 16 -2.10 -3.62 29.48
C PRO A 16 -3.12 -2.51 29.17
N GLU A 17 -3.04 -1.38 29.87
CA GLU A 17 -3.91 -0.21 29.64
C GLU A 17 -3.67 0.41 28.27
N THR A 18 -2.41 0.55 27.85
CA THR A 18 -2.08 1.07 26.51
C THR A 18 -2.50 0.10 25.40
N TRP A 19 -2.43 -1.21 25.64
CA TRP A 19 -2.98 -2.21 24.73
C TRP A 19 -4.49 -2.07 24.57
N LEU A 20 -5.22 -1.89 25.67
CA LEU A 20 -6.66 -1.67 25.66
C LEU A 20 -7.01 -0.37 24.93
N ALA A 21 -6.29 0.72 25.21
CA ALA A 21 -6.46 2.01 24.54
C ALA A 21 -6.21 1.90 23.02
N GLY A 22 -5.16 1.18 22.60
CA GLY A 22 -4.87 0.94 21.19
C GLY A 22 -5.98 0.14 20.49
N ALA A 23 -6.50 -0.91 21.13
CA ALA A 23 -7.58 -1.72 20.59
C ALA A 23 -8.91 -0.96 20.52
N ALA A 24 -9.24 -0.19 21.57
CA ALA A 24 -10.44 0.65 21.61
C ALA A 24 -10.37 1.81 20.60
N GLY A 25 -9.18 2.38 20.40
CA GLY A 25 -8.94 3.43 19.42
C GLY A 25 -9.22 3.00 17.97
N LEU A 26 -9.08 1.71 17.63
CA LEU A 26 -9.42 1.20 16.29
C LEU A 26 -10.90 1.37 15.94
N VAL A 27 -11.78 1.40 16.94
CA VAL A 27 -13.23 1.65 16.75
C VAL A 27 -13.61 3.09 17.10
N GLY A 28 -12.62 3.97 17.31
CA GLY A 28 -12.81 5.37 17.65
C GLY A 28 -13.20 5.62 19.11
N TYR A 29 -13.00 4.66 20.02
CA TYR A 29 -13.26 4.84 21.44
C TYR A 29 -11.99 5.26 22.18
N ASP A 30 -12.07 6.38 22.89
CA ASP A 30 -10.99 6.88 23.74
C ASP A 30 -11.25 6.46 25.20
N THR A 31 -10.37 5.60 25.71
CA THR A 31 -10.46 5.09 27.08
C THR A 31 -10.16 6.15 28.15
N GLY A 32 -9.46 7.24 27.79
CA GLY A 32 -9.14 8.32 28.72
C GLY A 32 -10.33 9.25 28.95
N SER A 33 -11.04 9.63 27.88
CA SER A 33 -12.24 10.48 27.97
C SER A 33 -13.54 9.70 28.23
N GLY A 34 -13.53 8.37 28.06
CA GLY A 34 -14.70 7.52 28.24
C GLY A 34 -15.76 7.70 27.15
N GLY A 35 -15.35 8.11 25.95
CA GLY A 35 -16.26 8.46 24.86
C GLY A 35 -15.70 8.19 23.47
N PHE A 36 -16.54 8.36 22.46
CA PHE A 36 -16.13 8.22 21.06
C PHE A 36 -15.49 9.52 20.55
N SER A 37 -14.27 9.40 20.02
CA SER A 37 -13.53 10.48 19.39
C SER A 37 -12.93 9.98 18.07
N PHE A 38 -13.63 10.26 16.97
CA PHE A 38 -13.20 9.84 15.63
C PHE A 38 -12.11 10.74 15.04
N ILE A 39 -12.07 12.01 15.47
CA ILE A 39 -11.08 12.99 15.03
C ILE A 39 -10.60 13.74 16.27
N PRO A 40 -9.29 13.68 16.60
CA PRO A 40 -8.75 14.43 17.73
C PRO A 40 -8.95 15.94 17.59
N ALA A 41 -9.21 16.63 18.70
CA ALA A 41 -9.30 18.09 18.70
C ALA A 41 -7.95 18.71 18.27
N GLY A 42 -7.99 19.67 17.35
CA GLY A 42 -6.78 20.29 16.79
C GLY A 42 -6.01 19.41 15.79
N ALA A 43 -6.62 18.32 15.31
CA ALA A 43 -5.96 17.46 14.34
C ALA A 43 -5.69 18.17 13.02
N ASP A 44 -4.51 17.91 12.50
CA ASP A 44 -4.06 18.39 11.20
C ASP A 44 -4.73 17.53 10.11
N PHE A 45 -5.78 18.07 9.50
CA PHE A 45 -6.55 17.38 8.45
C PHE A 45 -5.68 16.97 7.25
N PHE A 46 -4.58 17.69 7.01
CA PHE A 46 -3.63 17.34 5.97
C PHE A 46 -2.83 16.08 6.35
N LEU A 47 -2.39 15.96 7.61
CA LEU A 47 -1.76 14.73 8.12
C LEU A 47 -2.73 13.56 8.21
N ILE A 48 -3.98 13.79 8.63
CA ILE A 48 -5.02 12.74 8.67
C ILE A 48 -5.31 12.24 7.25
N GLY A 49 -5.46 13.15 6.28
CA GLY A 49 -5.67 12.79 4.88
C GLY A 49 -4.51 11.98 4.31
N ALA A 50 -3.27 12.40 4.60
CA ALA A 50 -2.07 11.67 4.19
C ALA A 50 -2.00 10.28 4.85
N PHE A 51 -2.30 10.18 6.15
CA PHE A 51 -2.36 8.91 6.87
C PHE A 51 -3.41 7.97 6.27
N ALA A 52 -4.63 8.47 6.05
CA ALA A 52 -5.72 7.71 5.45
C ALA A 52 -5.35 7.25 4.04
N ALA A 53 -4.78 8.13 3.21
CA ALA A 53 -4.42 7.82 1.84
C ALA A 53 -3.27 6.80 1.73
N TYR A 54 -2.31 6.78 2.67
CA TYR A 54 -1.26 5.77 2.71
C TYR A 54 -1.67 4.45 3.39
N SER A 55 -2.74 4.47 4.18
CA SER A 55 -3.26 3.28 4.84
C SER A 55 -3.60 2.20 3.80
N GLY A 56 -3.24 0.94 4.09
CA GLY A 56 -3.59 -0.18 3.21
C GLY A 56 -2.95 -0.12 1.82
N ALA A 57 -1.65 0.17 1.74
CA ALA A 57 -0.89 0.22 0.48
C ALA A 57 -1.53 1.23 -0.50
N GLY A 58 -1.66 2.46 -0.01
CA GLY A 58 -2.29 3.59 -0.67
C GLY A 58 -1.91 3.88 -2.11
N GLY A 59 -2.88 4.24 -2.96
CA GLY A 59 -2.64 4.81 -4.29
C GLY A 59 -2.26 3.78 -5.34
N VAL A 60 -1.24 4.09 -6.15
CA VAL A 60 -0.87 3.26 -7.33
C VAL A 60 -0.45 1.85 -6.92
N ILE A 61 0.23 1.70 -5.79
CA ILE A 61 0.71 0.38 -5.35
C ILE A 61 -0.45 -0.60 -5.09
N ASN A 62 -1.62 -0.10 -4.68
CA ASN A 62 -2.82 -0.92 -4.53
C ASN A 62 -3.24 -1.56 -5.87
N LEU A 63 -3.12 -0.80 -6.96
CA LEU A 63 -3.49 -1.23 -8.30
C LEU A 63 -2.47 -2.20 -8.89
N THR A 64 -1.21 -2.10 -8.48
CA THR A 64 -0.14 -2.99 -8.95
C THR A 64 -0.05 -4.28 -8.16
N LEU A 65 -0.78 -4.42 -7.04
CA LEU A 65 -0.82 -5.66 -6.25
C LEU A 65 -1.18 -6.90 -7.09
N SER A 66 -2.07 -6.75 -8.07
CA SER A 66 -2.45 -7.83 -8.98
C SER A 66 -1.30 -8.31 -9.87
N ASN A 67 -0.26 -7.50 -10.08
CA ASN A 67 0.88 -7.89 -10.92
C ASN A 67 1.68 -9.04 -10.29
N TRP A 68 1.88 -9.03 -8.96
CA TRP A 68 2.54 -10.15 -8.29
C TRP A 68 1.67 -11.41 -8.27
N ALA A 69 0.34 -11.27 -8.20
CA ALA A 69 -0.57 -12.41 -8.35
C ALA A 69 -0.49 -12.99 -9.78
N ARG A 70 -0.46 -12.13 -10.81
CA ARG A 70 -0.25 -12.53 -12.20
C ARG A 70 1.09 -13.24 -12.39
N ASP A 71 2.18 -12.66 -11.89
CA ASP A 71 3.54 -13.19 -12.07
C ASP A 71 3.72 -14.54 -11.35
N LYS A 72 3.00 -14.78 -10.25
CA LYS A 72 2.93 -16.10 -9.58
C LYS A 72 2.02 -17.10 -10.29
N GLY A 73 1.34 -16.70 -11.37
CA GLY A 73 0.42 -17.55 -12.10
C GLY A 73 -0.91 -17.79 -11.39
N TYR A 74 -1.38 -16.87 -10.53
CA TYR A 74 -2.65 -17.07 -9.85
C TYR A 74 -3.83 -16.89 -10.81
N GLY A 75 -4.73 -17.89 -10.83
CA GLY A 75 -5.93 -17.85 -11.67
C GLY A 75 -5.57 -17.71 -13.15
N MET A 76 -6.21 -16.77 -13.85
CA MET A 76 -5.92 -16.50 -15.27
C MET A 76 -4.53 -15.90 -15.51
N GLY A 77 -3.81 -15.48 -14.46
CA GLY A 77 -2.43 -14.98 -14.57
C GLY A 77 -1.45 -16.01 -15.15
N GLU A 78 -1.69 -17.30 -14.93
CA GLU A 78 -0.90 -18.40 -15.49
C GLU A 78 -0.82 -18.35 -17.03
N LYS A 79 -1.85 -17.81 -17.69
CA LYS A 79 -1.95 -17.76 -19.15
C LYS A 79 -1.29 -16.52 -19.77
N VAL A 80 -1.05 -15.48 -18.98
CA VAL A 80 -0.53 -14.18 -19.48
C VAL A 80 0.99 -14.16 -19.58
N GLY A 81 1.69 -14.91 -18.72
CA GLY A 81 3.15 -14.85 -18.56
C GLY A 81 3.60 -13.85 -17.48
N TYR A 82 4.91 -13.70 -17.30
CA TYR A 82 5.51 -12.86 -16.26
C TYR A 82 6.79 -12.16 -16.74
N ILE A 83 7.17 -11.07 -16.07
CA ILE A 83 8.42 -10.35 -16.34
C ILE A 83 9.55 -11.10 -15.62
N SER A 84 10.44 -11.76 -16.38
CA SER A 84 11.56 -12.53 -15.80
C SER A 84 12.77 -11.65 -15.44
N ALA A 85 13.64 -12.19 -14.58
CA ALA A 85 14.84 -11.49 -14.14
C ALA A 85 15.82 -11.18 -15.29
N ALA A 86 16.57 -10.07 -15.17
CA ALA A 86 17.59 -9.61 -16.11
C ALA A 86 18.67 -10.67 -16.40
N VAL A 87 19.05 -11.42 -15.37
CA VAL A 87 20.11 -12.43 -15.45
C VAL A 87 19.52 -13.78 -15.04
N GLY A 88 19.63 -14.78 -15.91
CA GLY A 88 19.16 -16.15 -15.63
C GLY A 88 17.64 -16.39 -15.76
N GLY A 89 16.85 -15.38 -16.13
CA GLY A 89 15.42 -15.52 -16.35
C GLY A 89 15.08 -16.15 -17.71
N THR A 90 14.12 -17.08 -17.73
CA THR A 90 13.54 -17.64 -18.95
C THR A 90 12.83 -16.55 -19.76
N LYS A 91 13.08 -16.51 -21.07
CA LYS A 91 12.30 -15.68 -22.00
C LYS A 91 10.91 -16.32 -22.15
N LEU A 92 9.87 -15.60 -21.75
CA LEU A 92 8.48 -15.97 -22.03
C LEU A 92 7.83 -14.81 -22.77
N ASP A 93 7.08 -15.14 -23.82
CA ASP A 93 6.23 -14.17 -24.51
C ASP A 93 5.11 -13.74 -23.56
N MET A 94 5.17 -12.48 -23.14
CA MET A 94 4.14 -11.89 -22.31
C MET A 94 2.96 -11.46 -23.19
N ALA A 95 1.78 -12.02 -22.93
CA ALA A 95 0.57 -11.69 -23.66
C ALA A 95 0.21 -10.21 -23.47
N HIS A 96 -0.26 -9.58 -24.54
CA HIS A 96 -0.69 -8.17 -24.55
C HIS A 96 -2.20 -8.00 -24.32
N THR A 97 -2.93 -9.12 -24.24
CA THR A 97 -4.37 -9.18 -23.94
C THR A 97 -4.60 -10.08 -22.74
N GLY A 98 -5.69 -9.84 -22.02
CA GLY A 98 -6.14 -10.71 -20.95
C GLY A 98 -6.78 -12.00 -21.49
N PHE A 99 -6.90 -13.00 -20.61
CA PHE A 99 -7.63 -14.24 -20.89
C PHE A 99 -8.90 -14.30 -20.07
N MET A 100 -9.98 -14.78 -20.69
CA MET A 100 -11.26 -15.06 -20.06
C MET A 100 -11.57 -16.54 -20.20
N PHE A 101 -12.19 -17.12 -19.17
CA PHE A 101 -12.68 -18.49 -19.22
C PHE A 101 -14.19 -18.48 -19.51
N ASP A 102 -14.68 -19.52 -20.19
CA ASP A 102 -16.10 -19.72 -20.37
C ASP A 102 -16.74 -20.18 -19.04
N PRO A 103 -17.84 -19.58 -18.58
CA PRO A 103 -18.42 -19.82 -17.26
C PRO A 103 -19.18 -21.17 -17.17
N THR A 104 -18.49 -22.27 -17.47
CA THR A 104 -19.00 -23.63 -17.26
C THR A 104 -19.11 -23.94 -15.76
N PRO A 105 -19.94 -24.91 -15.33
CA PRO A 105 -20.07 -25.27 -13.93
C PRO A 105 -18.73 -25.62 -13.25
N GLU A 106 -17.86 -26.34 -13.94
CA GLU A 106 -16.52 -26.72 -13.47
C GLU A 106 -15.59 -25.49 -13.35
N ALA A 107 -15.60 -24.59 -14.34
CA ALA A 107 -14.80 -23.37 -14.29
C ALA A 107 -15.26 -22.45 -13.14
N MET A 108 -16.56 -22.38 -12.89
CA MET A 108 -17.13 -21.62 -11.77
C MET A 108 -16.79 -22.23 -10.41
N GLU A 109 -16.63 -23.54 -10.29
CA GLU A 109 -16.10 -24.18 -9.08
C GLU A 109 -14.66 -23.76 -8.82
N ARG A 110 -13.79 -23.82 -9.83
CA ARG A 110 -12.40 -23.35 -9.75
C ARG A 110 -12.30 -21.87 -9.39
N TRP A 111 -13.14 -21.03 -10.01
CA TRP A 111 -13.23 -19.60 -9.71
C TRP A 111 -13.56 -19.34 -8.23
N ARG A 112 -14.56 -20.03 -7.68
CA ARG A 112 -14.93 -19.91 -6.24
C ARG A 112 -13.79 -20.39 -5.33
N GLY A 113 -13.08 -21.46 -5.73
CA GLY A 113 -11.89 -21.96 -5.05
C GLY A 113 -10.78 -20.91 -5.01
N TRP A 114 -10.44 -20.32 -6.16
CA TRP A 114 -9.49 -19.22 -6.26
C TRP A 114 -9.91 -18.02 -5.39
N TRP A 115 -11.20 -17.64 -5.42
CA TRP A 115 -11.70 -16.53 -4.60
C TRP A 115 -11.66 -16.80 -3.09
N ARG A 116 -11.64 -18.06 -2.65
CA ARG A 116 -11.41 -18.41 -1.25
C ARG A 116 -9.96 -18.12 -0.85
N ILE A 117 -9.01 -18.43 -1.73
CA ILE A 117 -7.58 -18.14 -1.52
C ILE A 117 -7.35 -16.63 -1.47
N VAL A 118 -7.88 -15.89 -2.45
CA VAL A 118 -7.77 -14.42 -2.48
C VAL A 118 -8.35 -13.79 -1.22
N ARG A 119 -9.51 -14.27 -0.74
CA ARG A 119 -10.08 -13.76 0.51
C ARG A 119 -9.21 -14.07 1.73
N ALA A 120 -8.66 -15.27 1.82
CA ALA A 120 -7.78 -15.64 2.94
C ALA A 120 -6.49 -14.80 2.94
N ASP A 121 -5.92 -14.55 1.76
CA ASP A 121 -4.75 -13.68 1.60
C ASP A 121 -5.07 -12.23 1.98
N GLN A 122 -6.12 -11.65 1.41
CA GLN A 122 -6.44 -10.22 1.59
C GLN A 122 -6.99 -9.90 3.00
N TRP A 123 -7.89 -10.72 3.53
CA TRP A 123 -8.49 -10.49 4.86
C TRP A 123 -7.71 -11.15 6.00
N GLY A 124 -7.13 -12.32 5.75
CA GLY A 124 -6.38 -13.04 6.78
C GLY A 124 -4.96 -12.52 6.89
N VAL A 125 -4.19 -12.53 5.80
CA VAL A 125 -2.77 -12.18 5.86
C VAL A 125 -2.57 -10.67 5.80
N TYR A 126 -3.10 -10.02 4.76
CA TYR A 126 -2.85 -8.62 4.48
C TYR A 126 -3.52 -7.70 5.48
N PHE A 127 -4.84 -7.83 5.70
CA PHE A 127 -5.57 -6.96 6.63
C PHE A 127 -5.05 -7.07 8.07
N ILE A 128 -4.86 -8.29 8.58
CA ILE A 128 -4.28 -8.48 9.93
C ILE A 128 -2.86 -7.91 10.00
N GLY A 129 -2.03 -8.18 8.98
CA GLY A 129 -0.68 -7.63 8.91
C GLY A 129 -0.64 -6.10 8.87
N ALA A 130 -1.57 -5.47 8.14
CA ALA A 130 -1.70 -4.02 8.07
C ALA A 130 -2.15 -3.42 9.40
N VAL A 131 -3.16 -4.01 10.05
CA VAL A 131 -3.63 -3.57 11.37
C VAL A 131 -2.52 -3.69 12.41
N LEU A 132 -1.82 -4.84 12.48
CA LEU A 132 -0.68 -5.01 13.37
C LEU A 132 0.46 -4.04 13.03
N GLY A 133 0.72 -3.82 11.74
CA GLY A 133 1.72 -2.87 11.27
C GLY A 133 1.43 -1.42 11.63
N MET A 134 0.17 -1.08 11.90
CA MET A 134 -0.23 0.25 12.41
C MET A 134 -0.23 0.29 13.94
N VAL A 135 -0.86 -0.69 14.60
CA VAL A 135 -1.08 -0.68 16.04
C VAL A 135 0.22 -0.85 16.82
N LEU A 136 1.08 -1.81 16.42
CA LEU A 136 2.31 -2.11 17.16
C LEU A 136 3.28 -0.93 17.26
N PRO A 137 3.64 -0.21 16.17
CA PRO A 137 4.42 1.00 16.32
C PRO A 137 3.64 2.08 17.08
N ALA A 138 2.34 2.26 16.85
CA ALA A 138 1.55 3.28 17.54
C ALA A 138 1.57 3.12 19.07
N VAL A 139 1.37 1.90 19.59
CA VAL A 139 1.43 1.65 21.05
C VAL A 139 2.82 1.86 21.62
N LEU A 140 3.88 1.59 20.84
CA LEU A 140 5.26 1.90 21.25
C LEU A 140 5.51 3.41 21.24
N TYR A 141 5.01 4.15 20.25
CA TYR A 141 5.10 5.62 20.22
C TYR A 141 4.50 6.23 21.48
N VAL A 142 3.26 5.91 21.82
CA VAL A 142 2.59 6.50 22.99
C VAL A 142 3.18 6.03 24.33
N THR A 143 3.92 4.91 24.34
CA THR A 143 4.63 4.42 25.54
C THR A 143 5.94 5.18 25.78
N PHE A 144 6.69 5.45 24.70
CA PHE A 144 8.04 6.02 24.79
C PHE A 144 8.10 7.52 24.61
N ILE A 145 7.14 8.11 23.89
CA ILE A 145 7.09 9.53 23.53
C ILE A 145 5.84 10.16 24.15
N GLU A 146 6.02 11.30 24.82
CA GLU A 146 4.94 12.04 25.45
C GLU A 146 3.97 12.62 24.41
N ALA A 147 2.67 12.54 24.71
CA ALA A 147 1.64 13.10 23.84
C ALA A 147 1.83 14.61 23.65
N GLY A 148 1.66 15.08 22.41
CA GLY A 148 1.87 16.48 22.05
C GLY A 148 3.31 16.85 21.69
N THR A 149 4.26 15.92 21.84
CA THR A 149 5.65 16.12 21.34
C THR A 149 5.62 16.31 19.82
N ASP A 150 6.16 17.43 19.34
CA ASP A 150 6.30 17.66 17.91
C ASP A 150 7.49 16.85 17.36
N ILE A 151 7.16 15.75 16.70
CA ILE A 151 8.12 14.88 16.00
C ILE A 151 8.13 15.14 14.48
N ARG A 152 7.52 16.24 14.00
CA ARG A 152 7.53 16.64 12.59
C ARG A 152 8.94 17.09 12.23
N GLY A 153 9.74 16.20 11.63
CA GLY A 153 11.14 16.47 11.32
C GLY A 153 11.90 15.28 10.75
N LEU A 154 13.21 15.22 11.00
CA LEU A 154 14.19 14.38 10.30
C LEU A 154 14.07 12.87 10.48
N SER A 155 13.16 12.37 11.33
CA SER A 155 12.41 11.11 11.09
C SER A 155 11.63 10.72 12.34
N VAL A 156 10.32 10.56 12.17
CA VAL A 156 9.42 9.95 13.18
C VAL A 156 10.03 8.66 13.73
N ALA A 157 10.61 7.84 12.85
CA ALA A 157 11.35 6.64 13.20
C ALA A 157 12.55 6.82 14.14
N ALA A 158 13.38 7.85 13.93
CA ALA A 158 14.52 8.11 14.81
C ALA A 158 14.07 8.57 16.19
N ALA A 159 12.97 9.34 16.28
CA ALA A 159 12.42 9.77 17.56
C ALA A 159 12.06 8.56 18.45
N LEU A 160 11.40 7.54 17.90
CA LEU A 160 11.09 6.33 18.67
C LEU A 160 12.35 5.55 19.05
N ALA A 161 13.31 5.42 18.12
CA ALA A 161 14.56 4.72 18.40
C ALA A 161 15.36 5.40 19.53
N ASP A 162 15.43 6.74 19.52
CA ASP A 162 16.14 7.54 20.50
C ASP A 162 15.44 7.51 21.88
N ALA A 163 14.12 7.68 21.91
CA ALA A 163 13.33 7.59 23.13
C ALA A 163 13.48 6.22 23.79
N MET A 164 13.48 5.15 22.99
CA MET A 164 13.64 3.79 23.49
C MET A 164 15.09 3.48 23.90
N SER A 165 16.08 4.02 23.18
CA SER A 165 17.49 3.96 23.58
C SER A 165 17.71 4.58 24.97
N SER A 166 17.11 5.75 25.18
CA SER A 166 17.25 6.53 26.43
C SER A 166 16.53 5.90 27.61
N ARG A 167 15.35 5.29 27.39
CA ARG A 167 14.48 4.78 28.47
C ARG A 167 14.60 3.28 28.73
N ALA A 168 14.90 2.49 27.70
CA ALA A 168 14.96 1.02 27.78
C ALA A 168 16.37 0.45 27.48
N GLY A 169 17.26 1.25 26.88
CA GLY A 169 18.65 0.89 26.60
C GLY A 169 18.96 0.84 25.10
N ALA A 170 20.23 1.10 24.77
CA ALA A 170 20.72 1.29 23.40
C ALA A 170 20.45 0.08 22.47
N VAL A 171 20.44 -1.14 23.00
CA VAL A 171 20.14 -2.35 22.22
C VAL A 171 18.74 -2.28 21.62
N PHE A 172 17.74 -1.90 22.42
CA PHE A 172 16.36 -1.82 21.95
C PHE A 172 16.22 -0.68 20.94
N GLY A 173 16.79 0.50 21.23
CA GLY A 173 16.81 1.62 20.30
C GLY A 173 17.40 1.23 18.94
N GLY A 174 18.52 0.50 18.94
CA GLY A 174 19.14 -0.05 17.74
C GLY A 174 18.25 -1.03 16.97
N VAL A 175 17.50 -1.89 17.66
CA VAL A 175 16.51 -2.80 17.03
C VAL A 175 15.42 -1.99 16.32
N VAL A 176 14.86 -0.96 16.96
CA VAL A 176 13.83 -0.12 16.33
C VAL A 176 14.39 0.66 15.14
N ALA A 177 15.59 1.23 15.26
CA ALA A 177 16.26 1.91 14.15
C ALA A 177 16.45 0.96 12.95
N LEU A 178 16.92 -0.27 13.19
CA LEU A 178 17.08 -1.28 12.16
C LEU A 178 15.75 -1.66 11.51
N MET A 179 14.69 -1.87 12.32
CA MET A 179 13.35 -2.15 11.80
C MET A 179 12.81 -0.99 10.97
N ALA A 180 13.01 0.26 11.39
CA ALA A 180 12.58 1.42 10.63
C ALA A 180 13.28 1.54 9.27
N VAL A 181 14.61 1.35 9.25
CA VAL A 181 15.39 1.30 8.00
C VAL A 181 14.87 0.18 7.11
N TRP A 182 14.65 -1.01 7.66
CA TRP A 182 14.19 -2.18 6.89
C TRP A 182 12.77 -2.00 6.34
N VAL A 183 11.85 -1.42 7.12
CA VAL A 183 10.49 -1.08 6.68
C VAL A 183 10.54 -0.07 5.53
N LEU A 184 11.30 1.01 5.70
CA LEU A 184 11.41 2.05 4.69
C LEU A 184 12.05 1.49 3.41
N PHE A 185 13.18 0.80 3.53
CA PHE A 185 13.89 0.19 2.42
C PHE A 185 13.00 -0.77 1.62
N LYS A 186 12.34 -1.72 2.29
CA LYS A 186 11.42 -2.67 1.64
C LYS A 186 10.29 -1.94 0.91
N THR A 187 9.65 -0.98 1.57
CA THR A 187 8.53 -0.23 0.98
C THR A 187 8.97 0.55 -0.26
N GLN A 188 10.14 1.19 -0.23
CA GLN A 188 10.66 1.91 -1.39
C GLN A 188 11.01 0.97 -2.54
N LEU A 189 11.58 -0.21 -2.26
CA LEU A 189 11.81 -1.23 -3.29
C LEU A 189 10.50 -1.67 -3.96
N ASP A 190 9.46 -1.96 -3.17
CA ASP A 190 8.15 -2.38 -3.68
C ASP A 190 7.51 -1.28 -4.54
N ILE A 191 7.64 0.00 -4.16
CA ILE A 191 7.11 1.14 -4.92
C ILE A 191 7.84 1.31 -6.25
N VAL A 192 9.18 1.28 -6.24
CA VAL A 192 9.99 1.46 -7.45
C VAL A 192 9.70 0.32 -8.44
N ASP A 193 9.70 -0.92 -7.96
CA ASP A 193 9.39 -2.10 -8.76
C ASP A 193 7.95 -2.07 -9.30
N GLY A 194 6.97 -1.78 -8.44
CA GLY A 194 5.56 -1.67 -8.82
C GLY A 194 5.31 -0.57 -9.86
N THR A 195 5.95 0.59 -9.71
CA THR A 195 5.84 1.71 -10.67
C THR A 195 6.47 1.34 -12.01
N ALA A 196 7.65 0.72 -11.99
CA ALA A 196 8.31 0.26 -13.21
C ALA A 196 7.44 -0.76 -13.96
N ARG A 197 6.83 -1.72 -13.25
CA ARG A 197 5.89 -2.68 -13.85
C ARG A 197 4.67 -1.98 -14.46
N ALA A 198 4.02 -1.07 -13.72
CA ALA A 198 2.84 -0.37 -14.21
C ALA A 198 3.11 0.39 -15.53
N ILE A 199 4.20 1.15 -15.57
CA ILE A 199 4.59 1.88 -16.79
C ILE A 199 4.94 0.90 -17.91
N THR A 200 5.63 -0.19 -17.61
CA THR A 200 5.94 -1.24 -18.59
C THR A 200 4.68 -1.85 -19.18
N ASP A 201 3.71 -2.24 -18.35
CA ASP A 201 2.44 -2.82 -18.78
C ASP A 201 1.66 -1.85 -19.69
N ILE A 202 1.62 -0.55 -19.34
CA ILE A 202 0.98 0.51 -20.14
C ILE A 202 1.68 0.64 -21.50
N LEU A 203 3.00 0.74 -21.53
CA LEU A 203 3.79 0.88 -22.76
C LEU A 203 3.66 -0.37 -23.64
N TRP A 204 3.68 -1.56 -23.04
CA TRP A 204 3.59 -2.85 -23.73
C TRP A 204 2.22 -3.07 -24.37
N THR A 205 1.16 -2.74 -23.64
CA THR A 205 -0.23 -2.90 -24.11
C THR A 205 -0.58 -1.83 -25.14
N GLY A 206 -0.20 -0.58 -24.88
CA GLY A 206 -0.61 0.59 -25.67
C GLY A 206 0.17 0.82 -26.98
N SER A 207 1.34 0.22 -27.17
CA SER A 207 2.19 0.50 -28.35
C SER A 207 2.69 -0.76 -29.06
N ALA A 208 2.18 -1.01 -30.27
CA ALA A 208 2.68 -2.07 -31.14
C ALA A 208 4.16 -1.89 -31.50
N ARG A 209 4.61 -0.63 -31.65
CA ARG A 209 6.01 -0.29 -31.96
C ARG A 209 6.97 -0.69 -30.84
N ILE A 210 6.56 -0.56 -29.58
CA ILE A 210 7.36 -0.99 -28.43
C ILE A 210 7.44 -2.51 -28.37
N ARG A 211 6.36 -3.23 -28.71
CA ARG A 211 6.37 -4.69 -28.79
C ARG A 211 7.29 -5.20 -29.89
N GLU A 212 7.29 -4.57 -31.06
CA GLU A 212 8.14 -4.98 -32.19
C GLU A 212 9.61 -4.60 -32.00
N TRP A 213 9.91 -3.71 -31.06
CA TRP A 213 11.26 -3.30 -30.75
C TRP A 213 12.00 -4.38 -29.94
N ARG A 214 13.27 -4.64 -30.29
CA ARG A 214 14.18 -5.56 -29.57
C ARG A 214 13.60 -6.96 -29.30
N GLU A 215 13.15 -7.64 -30.35
CA GLU A 215 12.72 -9.06 -30.33
C GLU A 215 11.59 -9.37 -29.34
N ARG A 216 10.68 -8.42 -29.06
CA ARG A 216 9.58 -8.61 -28.10
C ARG A 216 10.05 -8.93 -26.66
N ASP A 217 11.27 -8.56 -26.28
CA ASP A 217 11.75 -8.76 -24.91
C ASP A 217 11.25 -7.63 -23.98
N VAL A 218 10.15 -7.89 -23.27
CA VAL A 218 9.55 -6.96 -22.30
C VAL A 218 10.54 -6.50 -21.21
N ARG A 219 11.59 -7.28 -20.94
CA ARG A 219 12.60 -6.94 -19.92
C ARG A 219 13.37 -5.68 -20.28
N VAL A 220 13.65 -5.43 -21.56
CA VAL A 220 14.37 -4.22 -21.99
C VAL A 220 13.55 -2.98 -21.65
N VAL A 221 12.23 -3.04 -21.84
CA VAL A 221 11.30 -1.97 -21.46
C VAL A 221 11.28 -1.80 -19.94
N TYR A 222 11.10 -2.90 -19.20
CA TYR A 222 11.07 -2.86 -17.74
C TYR A 222 12.36 -2.29 -17.13
N TYR A 223 13.53 -2.81 -17.50
CA TYR A 223 14.81 -2.33 -16.96
C TYR A 223 15.16 -0.92 -17.42
N GLY A 224 14.73 -0.51 -18.63
CA GLY A 224 14.85 0.87 -19.09
C GLY A 224 14.01 1.84 -18.28
N VAL A 225 12.75 1.50 -18.01
CA VAL A 225 11.86 2.27 -17.14
C VAL A 225 12.40 2.32 -15.71
N LEU A 226 12.85 1.19 -15.17
CA LEU A 226 13.43 1.10 -13.83
C LEU A 226 14.65 2.01 -13.68
N ALA A 227 15.56 2.00 -14.68
CA ALA A 227 16.71 2.89 -14.69
C ALA A 227 16.29 4.37 -14.74
N ALA A 228 15.31 4.72 -15.58
CA ALA A 228 14.80 6.09 -15.69
C ALA A 228 14.19 6.59 -14.37
N ILE A 229 13.34 5.78 -13.72
CA ILE A 229 12.74 6.10 -12.42
C ILE A 229 13.81 6.27 -11.35
N THR A 230 14.82 5.38 -11.33
CA THR A 230 15.90 5.43 -10.35
C THR A 230 16.74 6.71 -10.49
N VAL A 231 17.12 7.05 -11.73
CA VAL A 231 17.86 8.29 -12.02
C VAL A 231 17.03 9.52 -11.64
N TRP A 232 15.74 9.53 -11.98
CA TRP A 232 14.84 10.61 -11.59
C TRP A 232 14.71 10.74 -10.07
N GLY A 233 14.59 9.64 -9.34
CA GLY A 233 14.55 9.63 -7.88
C GLY A 233 15.79 10.28 -7.26
N VAL A 234 16.99 9.97 -7.78
CA VAL A 234 18.25 10.59 -7.33
C VAL A 234 18.26 12.10 -7.56
N ILE A 235 17.69 12.57 -8.68
CA ILE A 235 17.57 13.99 -8.99
C ILE A 235 16.55 14.64 -8.06
N ALA A 236 15.36 14.05 -7.89
CA ALA A 236 14.28 14.58 -7.08
C ALA A 236 14.67 14.77 -5.61
N LEU A 237 15.49 13.87 -5.06
CA LEU A 237 16.04 13.99 -3.70
C LEU A 237 16.88 15.26 -3.49
N ARG A 238 17.39 15.88 -4.55
CA ARG A 238 18.14 17.15 -4.48
C ARG A 238 17.26 18.39 -4.60
N LEU A 239 15.99 18.23 -5.01
CA LEU A 239 15.11 19.34 -5.38
C LEU A 239 14.10 19.74 -4.29
N ALA A 240 13.73 18.81 -3.39
CA ALA A 240 12.72 19.08 -2.37
C ALA A 240 12.99 18.31 -1.07
N GLN A 241 12.44 18.82 0.04
CA GLN A 241 12.51 18.13 1.33
C GLN A 241 11.68 16.83 1.30
N PRO A 242 12.20 15.71 1.85
CA PRO A 242 11.52 14.41 1.79
C PRO A 242 10.10 14.39 2.34
N ILE A 243 9.84 15.16 3.40
CA ILE A 243 8.52 15.19 4.04
C ILE A 243 7.44 15.81 3.15
N VAL A 244 7.79 16.86 2.39
CA VAL A 244 6.87 17.50 1.44
C VAL A 244 6.57 16.55 0.29
N LEU A 245 7.58 15.83 -0.21
CA LEU A 245 7.40 14.82 -1.26
C LEU A 245 6.50 13.66 -0.80
N LEU A 246 6.69 13.18 0.44
CA LEU A 246 5.84 12.15 1.04
C LEU A 246 4.40 12.64 1.19
N GLN A 247 4.20 13.86 1.70
CA GLN A 247 2.86 14.41 1.88
C GLN A 247 2.13 14.64 0.55
N LEU A 248 2.82 15.17 -0.46
CA LEU A 248 2.26 15.29 -1.81
C LEU A 248 1.93 13.92 -2.41
N GLY A 249 2.83 12.95 -2.27
CA GLY A 249 2.60 11.57 -2.70
C GLY A 249 1.37 10.94 -2.05
N ALA A 250 1.14 11.20 -0.76
CA ALA A 250 -0.03 10.73 -0.03
C ALA A 250 -1.34 11.27 -0.62
N ASN A 251 -1.40 12.57 -0.88
CA ASN A 251 -2.61 13.19 -1.40
C ASN A 251 -2.88 12.77 -2.86
N MET A 252 -1.83 12.61 -3.66
CA MET A 252 -1.92 12.02 -4.99
C MET A 252 -2.46 10.58 -4.94
N ALA A 253 -2.08 9.78 -3.95
CA ALA A 253 -2.64 8.45 -3.73
C ALA A 253 -4.17 8.51 -3.49
N GLY A 254 -4.66 9.53 -2.77
CA GLY A 254 -6.09 9.79 -2.62
C GLY A 254 -6.80 10.00 -3.95
N ILE A 255 -6.24 10.83 -4.84
CA ILE A 255 -6.77 11.04 -6.20
C ILE A 255 -6.83 9.72 -6.98
N VAL A 256 -5.75 8.94 -6.91
CA VAL A 256 -5.69 7.63 -7.55
C VAL A 256 -6.80 6.72 -7.06
N PHE A 257 -7.12 6.69 -5.76
CA PHE A 257 -8.22 5.89 -5.24
C PHE A 257 -9.60 6.33 -5.73
N VAL A 258 -9.83 7.64 -5.88
CA VAL A 258 -11.09 8.15 -6.44
C VAL A 258 -11.26 7.63 -7.87
N VAL A 259 -10.26 7.88 -8.72
CA VAL A 259 -10.31 7.54 -10.15
C VAL A 259 -10.36 6.02 -10.33
N SER A 260 -9.47 5.30 -9.67
CA SER A 260 -9.37 3.84 -9.82
C SER A 260 -10.56 3.11 -9.20
N GLY A 261 -11.10 3.55 -8.06
CA GLY A 261 -12.28 2.92 -7.46
C GLY A 261 -13.49 2.95 -8.39
N ILE A 262 -13.75 4.10 -9.03
CA ILE A 262 -14.81 4.25 -10.04
C ILE A 262 -14.49 3.43 -11.29
N HIS A 263 -13.24 3.46 -11.76
CA HIS A 263 -12.85 2.75 -12.98
C HIS A 263 -12.90 1.22 -12.82
N VAL A 264 -12.44 0.70 -11.69
CA VAL A 264 -12.53 -0.73 -11.33
C VAL A 264 -13.98 -1.16 -11.21
N LEU A 265 -14.85 -0.33 -10.62
CA LEU A 265 -16.28 -0.61 -10.57
C LEU A 265 -16.88 -0.68 -11.98
N TYR A 266 -16.55 0.27 -12.85
CA TYR A 266 -17.00 0.29 -14.24
C TYR A 266 -16.55 -0.96 -14.99
N ILE A 267 -15.25 -1.29 -14.97
CA ILE A 267 -14.70 -2.47 -15.65
C ILE A 267 -15.35 -3.75 -15.14
N ASN A 268 -15.46 -3.91 -13.82
CA ASN A 268 -15.98 -5.13 -13.22
C ASN A 268 -17.49 -5.33 -13.42
N THR A 269 -18.21 -4.30 -13.85
CA THR A 269 -19.66 -4.39 -14.10
C THR A 269 -20.02 -4.37 -15.58
N THR A 270 -19.16 -3.83 -16.44
CA THR A 270 -19.40 -3.76 -17.90
C THR A 270 -18.66 -4.82 -18.70
N LEU A 271 -17.39 -5.10 -18.38
CA LEU A 271 -16.55 -6.01 -19.16
C LEU A 271 -16.61 -7.46 -18.68
N LEU A 272 -16.95 -7.69 -17.41
CA LEU A 272 -17.05 -9.03 -16.86
C LEU A 272 -18.42 -9.69 -17.16
N PRO A 273 -18.42 -11.00 -17.48
CA PRO A 273 -19.61 -11.85 -17.53
C PRO A 273 -20.42 -11.76 -16.23
N GLU A 274 -21.73 -11.84 -16.34
CA GLU A 274 -22.66 -11.57 -15.24
C GLU A 274 -22.40 -12.48 -14.03
N GLU A 275 -21.97 -13.71 -14.28
CA GLU A 275 -21.71 -14.78 -13.32
C GLU A 275 -20.55 -14.48 -12.36
N ILE A 276 -19.60 -13.66 -12.79
CA ILE A 276 -18.40 -13.31 -12.01
C ILE A 276 -18.37 -11.86 -11.54
N ARG A 277 -19.41 -11.07 -11.85
CA ARG A 277 -19.52 -9.69 -11.41
C ARG A 277 -19.49 -9.59 -9.89
N PRO A 278 -18.92 -8.52 -9.32
CA PRO A 278 -18.88 -8.34 -7.88
C PRO A 278 -20.31 -8.20 -7.31
N PRO A 279 -20.58 -8.74 -6.11
CA PRO A 279 -21.86 -8.56 -5.42
C PRO A 279 -22.08 -7.09 -5.04
N LEU A 280 -23.36 -6.72 -4.81
CA LEU A 280 -23.76 -5.33 -4.57
C LEU A 280 -22.97 -4.65 -3.44
N TRP A 281 -22.72 -5.35 -2.33
CA TRP A 281 -21.99 -4.76 -1.20
C TRP A 281 -20.56 -4.33 -1.56
N ARG A 282 -19.87 -5.03 -2.47
CA ARG A 282 -18.53 -4.61 -2.94
C ARG A 282 -18.61 -3.39 -3.84
N ARG A 283 -19.67 -3.30 -4.65
CA ARG A 283 -19.92 -2.13 -5.50
C ARG A 283 -20.16 -0.90 -4.63
N VAL A 284 -21.03 -1.03 -3.63
CA VAL A 284 -21.29 0.03 -2.64
C VAL A 284 -20.01 0.39 -1.90
N ALA A 285 -19.22 -0.60 -1.45
CA ALA A 285 -17.95 -0.34 -0.77
C ALA A 285 -16.97 0.47 -1.64
N LEU A 286 -16.82 0.13 -2.94
CA LEU A 286 -15.97 0.89 -3.86
C LEU A 286 -16.45 2.34 -4.01
N VAL A 287 -17.76 2.56 -4.17
CA VAL A 287 -18.33 3.91 -4.26
C VAL A 287 -18.07 4.69 -2.96
N THR A 288 -18.34 4.08 -1.81
CA THR A 288 -18.11 4.70 -0.50
C THR A 288 -16.63 5.05 -0.30
N MET A 289 -15.70 4.18 -0.69
CA MET A 289 -14.27 4.48 -0.63
C MET A 289 -13.88 5.63 -1.55
N SER A 290 -14.39 5.66 -2.79
CA SER A 290 -14.13 6.77 -3.71
C SER A 290 -14.69 8.10 -3.16
N VAL A 291 -15.86 8.10 -2.53
CA VAL A 291 -16.42 9.30 -1.88
C VAL A 291 -15.58 9.72 -0.67
N PHE A 292 -15.18 8.76 0.17
CA PHE A 292 -14.35 9.01 1.35
C PHE A 292 -13.02 9.66 0.99
N TYR A 293 -12.25 9.06 0.07
CA TYR A 293 -10.98 9.63 -0.38
C TYR A 293 -11.19 10.93 -1.17
N GLY A 294 -12.29 11.04 -1.92
CA GLY A 294 -12.66 12.26 -2.62
C GLY A 294 -12.87 13.44 -1.67
N ALA A 295 -13.49 13.21 -0.50
CA ALA A 295 -13.64 14.24 0.52
C ALA A 295 -12.29 14.77 1.01
N PHE A 296 -11.32 13.89 1.29
CA PHE A 296 -9.96 14.29 1.69
C PHE A 296 -9.23 15.06 0.59
N VAL A 297 -9.36 14.63 -0.68
CA VAL A 297 -8.78 15.36 -1.82
C VAL A 297 -9.35 16.77 -1.94
N VAL A 298 -10.67 16.92 -1.80
CA VAL A 298 -11.32 18.24 -1.85
C VAL A 298 -10.86 19.12 -0.68
N MET A 299 -10.74 18.56 0.53
CA MET A 299 -10.22 19.28 1.70
C MET A 299 -8.78 19.74 1.48
N TRP A 300 -7.93 18.87 0.93
CA TRP A 300 -6.55 19.20 0.61
C TRP A 300 -6.45 20.33 -0.44
N LEU A 301 -7.22 20.25 -1.53
CA LEU A 301 -7.23 21.29 -2.57
C LEU A 301 -7.70 22.65 -2.03
N ARG A 302 -8.67 22.65 -1.11
CA ARG A 302 -9.11 23.88 -0.44
C ARG A 302 -8.03 24.45 0.48
N GLY A 303 -7.30 23.59 1.18
CA GLY A 303 -6.18 24.00 2.04
C GLY A 303 -4.96 24.55 1.29
N LEU A 304 -4.82 24.27 -0.01
CA LEU A 304 -3.79 24.87 -0.87
C LEU A 304 -4.19 26.25 -1.42
N ALA A 305 -5.48 26.57 -1.41
CA ALA A 305 -6.03 27.79 -2.02
C ALA A 305 -6.26 28.94 -1.01
N GLY A 306 -6.05 28.69 0.29
CA GLY A 306 -6.14 29.68 1.37
C GLY A 306 -4.79 29.86 2.04
#